data_AF-A0A4R5GBV0-F1
#
_entry.id   AF-A0A4R5GBV0-F1
#
_cell.length_a   1.000
_cell.length_b   1.000
_cell.length_c   1.000
_cell.angle_alpha   90.00
_cell.angle_beta   90.00
_cell.angle_gamma   90.00
#
_symmetry.space_group_name_H-M   'P 1'
#
loop_
_entity.id
_entity.type
_entity.pdbx_description
1 polymer ?
#
loop_
_entity_poly.entity_id
_entity_poly.type
_entity_poly.pdbx_seq_one_letter_code
_entity_poly.pdbx_strand_id
1 'polypeptide(L)'
;MLYRRQRNLSPLLITVAAVLGLALGFLTGRATAPAPTLARLMAPSVEHARKASGALEIVPLEYARAQQGSTSSFDAALSAARQAQAELDEATLFRQVNPSGFREAQSALAALVRAVETRRAADVVRMNVTRAQTALQALQPTGAP
;
A
#
# COMPACT_ATOMS: atom_id res chain seq x y z
N MET A 1 18.84 12.92 70.26
CA MET A 1 17.71 13.39 69.43
C MET A 1 18.25 13.83 68.07
N LEU A 2 18.03 13.03 67.02
CA LEU A 2 18.54 13.31 65.67
C LEU A 2 17.49 14.13 64.90
N TYR A 3 17.74 15.42 64.72
CA TYR A 3 16.86 16.32 63.97
C TYR A 3 17.02 16.04 62.47
N ARG A 4 16.07 15.28 61.89
CA ARG A 4 16.05 14.95 60.46
C ARG A 4 15.63 16.20 59.68
N ARG A 5 16.60 16.89 59.06
CA ARG A 5 16.38 18.10 58.25
C ARG A 5 15.56 17.76 57.01
N GLN A 6 14.25 17.93 57.11
CA GLN A 6 13.29 17.73 56.02
C GLN A 6 13.57 18.81 54.96
N ARG A 7 14.27 18.43 53.87
CA ARG A 7 14.49 19.30 52.72
C ARG A 7 13.14 19.46 52.02
N ASN A 8 12.48 20.59 52.22
CA ASN A 8 11.34 21.01 51.43
C ASN A 8 11.82 21.28 50.01
N LEU A 9 11.90 20.22 49.20
CA LEU A 9 12.10 20.32 47.76
C LEU A 9 10.91 21.09 47.20
N SER A 10 11.17 22.33 46.78
CA SER A 10 10.15 23.20 46.21
C SER A 10 9.47 22.46 45.05
N PRO A 11 8.12 22.32 45.06
CA PRO A 11 7.40 21.59 44.02
C PRO A 11 7.69 22.14 42.62
N LEU A 12 8.01 23.43 42.52
CA LEU A 12 8.39 24.12 41.29
C LEU A 12 9.69 23.57 40.66
N LEU A 13 10.66 23.18 41.49
CA LEU A 13 11.91 22.55 41.00
C LEU A 13 11.66 21.15 40.44
N ILE A 14 10.70 20.40 41.01
CA ILE A 14 10.32 19.07 40.53
C ILE A 14 9.62 19.19 39.18
N THR A 15 8.72 20.17 39.02
CA THR A 15 8.02 20.40 37.75
C THR A 15 8.99 20.82 36.63
N VAL A 16 9.93 21.72 36.93
CA VAL A 16 10.96 22.15 35.97
C VAL A 16 11.85 20.97 35.57
N ALA A 17 12.28 20.15 36.53
CA ALA A 17 13.08 18.95 36.24
C ALA A 17 12.29 17.92 35.41
N ALA A 18 11.00 17.74 35.66
CA ALA A 18 10.14 16.83 34.90
C ALA A 18 9.93 17.32 33.45
N VAL A 19 9.69 18.62 33.25
CA VAL A 19 9.55 19.21 31.91
C VAL A 19 10.86 19.13 31.15
N LEU A 20 11.99 19.41 31.79
CA LEU A 20 13.32 19.26 31.19
C LEU A 20 13.62 17.79 30.85
N GLY A 21 13.28 16.85 31.72
CA GLY A 21 13.42 15.42 31.46
C GLY A 21 12.58 14.94 30.27
N LEU A 22 11.32 15.41 30.17
CA LEU A 22 10.45 15.11 29.03
C LEU A 22 10.95 15.76 27.74
N ALA A 23 11.36 17.02 27.78
CA ALA A 23 11.88 17.72 26.60
C ALA A 23 13.17 17.07 26.09
N LEU A 24 14.11 16.75 26.99
CA LEU A 24 15.35 16.07 26.66
C LEU A 24 15.11 14.65 26.17
N GLY A 25 14.21 13.90 26.81
CA GLY A 25 13.81 12.56 26.37
C GLY A 25 13.10 12.57 25.00
N PHE A 26 12.31 13.60 24.71
CA PHE A 26 11.68 13.78 23.41
C PHE A 26 12.69 14.17 22.31
N LEU A 27 13.63 15.07 22.61
CA LEU A 27 14.70 15.48 21.70
C LEU A 27 15.68 14.35 21.40
N THR A 28 16.13 13.61 22.42
CA THR A 28 16.97 12.42 22.21
C THR A 28 16.21 11.31 21.51
N GLY A 29 14.95 11.06 21.88
CA GLY A 29 14.07 10.10 21.21
C GLY A 29 13.87 10.42 19.73
N ARG A 30 13.77 11.70 19.34
CA ARG A 30 13.71 12.11 17.93
C ARG A 30 15.05 12.00 17.20
N ALA A 31 16.16 12.27 17.88
CA ALA A 31 17.49 12.18 17.29
C ALA A 31 17.93 10.72 17.05
N THR A 32 17.46 9.78 17.89
CA THR A 32 17.74 8.34 17.75
C THR A 32 16.65 7.58 16.99
N ALA A 33 15.51 8.20 16.71
CA ALA A 33 14.51 7.61 15.83
C ALA A 33 15.05 7.65 14.39
N PRO A 34 15.22 6.51 13.70
CA PRO A 34 15.51 6.52 12.28
C PRO A 34 14.38 7.30 11.60
N ALA A 35 14.72 8.38 10.89
CA ALA A 35 13.73 9.09 10.08
C ALA A 35 13.05 8.06 9.18
N PRO A 36 11.71 7.92 9.21
CA PRO A 36 11.04 6.99 8.32
C PRO A 36 11.37 7.44 6.90
N THR A 37 12.24 6.70 6.23
CA THR A 37 12.55 6.97 4.83
C THR A 37 11.25 6.78 4.05
N LEU A 38 10.98 7.64 3.08
CA LEU A 38 9.76 7.59 2.28
C LEU A 38 9.55 6.18 1.68
N ALA A 39 10.63 5.48 1.36
CA ALA A 39 10.65 4.08 0.96
C ALA A 39 10.05 3.12 2.00
N ARG A 40 10.32 3.31 3.29
CA ARG A 40 9.78 2.47 4.38
C ARG A 40 8.29 2.73 4.63
N LEU A 41 7.85 3.96 4.41
CA LEU A 41 6.43 4.31 4.44
C LEU A 41 5.69 3.74 3.23
N MET A 42 6.30 3.76 2.05
CA MET A 42 5.70 3.23 0.83
C MET A 42 5.73 1.70 0.73
N ALA A 43 6.57 1.01 1.50
CA ALA A 43 6.75 -0.45 1.41
C ALA A 43 5.43 -1.26 1.45
N PRO A 44 4.45 -0.98 2.34
CA PRO A 44 3.16 -1.67 2.33
C PRO A 44 2.39 -1.44 1.03
N SER A 45 2.34 -0.20 0.53
CA SER A 45 1.63 0.09 -0.73
C SER A 45 2.32 -0.53 -1.93
N VAL A 46 3.66 -0.57 -1.96
CA VAL A 46 4.43 -1.28 -3.00
C VAL A 46 4.14 -2.77 -2.97
N GLU A 47 4.05 -3.38 -1.79
CA GLU A 47 3.69 -4.79 -1.62
C GLU A 47 2.28 -5.08 -2.16
N HIS A 48 1.30 -4.24 -1.83
CA HIS A 48 -0.04 -4.36 -2.38
C HIS A 48 -0.08 -4.19 -3.91
N ALA A 49 0.69 -3.25 -4.47
CA ALA A 49 0.82 -3.15 -5.93
C ALA A 49 1.49 -4.38 -6.57
N ARG A 50 2.45 -5.01 -5.90
CA ARG A 50 3.04 -6.29 -6.35
C ARG A 50 2.02 -7.43 -6.33
N LYS A 51 1.22 -7.53 -5.27
CA LYS A 51 0.12 -8.51 -5.19
C LYS A 51 -0.94 -8.28 -6.26
N ALA A 52 -1.30 -7.02 -6.52
CA ALA A 52 -2.20 -6.66 -7.60
C ALA A 52 -1.65 -7.14 -8.96
N SER A 53 -0.38 -6.86 -9.24
CA SER A 53 0.29 -7.33 -10.46
C SER A 53 0.32 -8.86 -10.55
N GLY A 54 0.65 -9.57 -9.47
CA GLY A 54 0.67 -11.03 -9.43
C GLY A 54 -0.70 -11.66 -9.67
N ALA A 55 -1.77 -11.07 -9.13
CA ALA A 55 -3.13 -11.52 -9.40
C ALA A 55 -3.49 -11.39 -10.90
N LEU A 56 -2.98 -10.36 -11.59
CA LEU A 56 -3.22 -10.17 -13.02
C LEU A 56 -2.57 -11.23 -13.92
N GLU A 57 -1.51 -11.91 -13.47
CA GLU A 57 -0.82 -12.94 -14.26
C GLU A 57 -1.72 -14.14 -14.58
N ILE A 58 -2.71 -14.40 -13.71
CA ILE A 58 -3.62 -15.54 -13.83
C ILE A 58 -4.76 -15.24 -14.82
N VAL A 59 -5.15 -13.97 -14.97
CA VAL A 59 -6.33 -13.56 -15.74
C VAL A 59 -6.29 -14.03 -17.21
N PRO A 60 -5.19 -13.85 -17.98
CA PRO A 60 -5.16 -14.31 -19.37
C PRO A 60 -5.29 -15.84 -19.50
N LEU A 61 -4.68 -16.59 -18.58
CA LEU A 61 -4.70 -18.05 -18.59
C LEU A 61 -6.10 -18.59 -18.32
N GLU A 62 -6.72 -18.14 -17.23
CA GLU A 62 -8.04 -18.60 -16.84
C GLU A 62 -9.12 -18.08 -17.80
N TYR A 63 -8.97 -16.86 -18.33
CA TYR A 63 -9.91 -16.36 -19.33
C TYR A 63 -9.84 -17.15 -20.65
N ALA A 64 -8.65 -17.57 -21.08
CA ALA A 64 -8.51 -18.44 -22.25
C ALA A 64 -9.17 -19.81 -22.04
N ARG A 65 -9.00 -20.42 -20.85
CA ARG A 65 -9.70 -21.66 -20.47
C ARG A 65 -11.21 -21.47 -20.40
N ALA A 66 -11.67 -20.30 -19.94
CA ALA A 66 -13.08 -19.96 -19.93
C ALA A 66 -13.69 -19.91 -21.34
N GLN A 67 -12.95 -19.39 -22.32
CA GLN A 67 -13.39 -19.40 -23.72
C GLN A 67 -13.47 -20.80 -24.33
N GLN A 68 -12.77 -21.78 -23.76
CA GLN A 68 -12.86 -23.19 -24.13
C GLN A 68 -14.04 -23.92 -23.44
N GLY A 69 -14.85 -23.21 -22.63
CA GLY A 69 -16.06 -23.73 -22.00
C GLY A 69 -15.97 -23.94 -20.48
N SER A 70 -14.85 -23.62 -19.84
CA SER A 70 -14.70 -23.76 -18.38
C SER A 70 -15.36 -22.61 -17.62
N THR A 71 -16.52 -22.85 -17.00
CA THR A 71 -17.21 -21.82 -16.19
C THR A 71 -16.42 -21.46 -14.94
N SER A 72 -15.79 -22.43 -14.27
CA SER A 72 -14.94 -22.17 -13.10
C SER A 72 -13.74 -21.29 -13.43
N SER A 73 -13.19 -21.41 -14.64
CA SER A 73 -12.10 -20.54 -15.09
C SER A 73 -12.56 -19.12 -15.38
N PHE A 74 -13.82 -18.91 -15.79
CA PHE A 74 -14.38 -17.57 -15.90
C PHE A 74 -14.43 -16.89 -14.53
N ASP A 75 -14.96 -17.59 -13.53
CA ASP A 75 -15.07 -17.08 -12.16
C ASP A 75 -13.68 -16.83 -11.56
N ALA A 76 -12.70 -17.69 -11.83
CA ALA A 76 -11.31 -17.50 -11.42
C ALA A 76 -10.70 -16.24 -12.05
N ALA A 77 -10.88 -16.02 -13.35
CA ALA A 77 -10.38 -14.83 -14.05
C ALA A 77 -11.02 -13.54 -13.49
N LEU A 78 -12.32 -13.56 -13.23
CA LEU A 78 -13.05 -12.43 -12.64
C LEU A 78 -12.61 -12.17 -11.20
N SER A 79 -12.48 -13.22 -10.39
CA SER A 79 -11.99 -13.13 -9.01
C SER A 79 -10.58 -12.55 -8.96
N ALA A 80 -9.68 -12.99 -9.83
CA ALA A 80 -8.32 -12.47 -9.91
C ALA A 80 -8.29 -10.97 -10.30
N ALA A 81 -9.11 -10.56 -11.27
CA ALA A 81 -9.21 -9.14 -11.65
C ALA A 81 -9.78 -8.27 -10.51
N ARG A 82 -10.76 -8.76 -9.75
CA ARG A 82 -11.31 -8.08 -8.57
C ARG A 82 -10.34 -8.06 -7.39
N GLN A 83 -9.57 -9.13 -7.20
CA GLN A 83 -8.50 -9.17 -6.19
C GLN A 83 -7.44 -8.12 -6.50
N ALA A 84 -7.03 -7.97 -7.77
CA ALA A 84 -6.10 -6.91 -8.16
C ALA A 84 -6.63 -5.50 -7.86
N GLN A 85 -7.93 -5.26 -8.02
CA GLN A 85 -8.57 -4.00 -7.60
C GLN A 85 -8.52 -3.80 -6.10
N ALA A 86 -8.89 -4.82 -5.32
CA ALA A 86 -8.89 -4.75 -3.86
C ALA A 86 -7.48 -4.45 -3.32
N GLU A 87 -6.46 -5.12 -3.86
CA GLU A 87 -5.06 -4.86 -3.49
C GLU A 87 -4.63 -3.43 -3.86
N LEU A 88 -5.02 -2.90 -5.02
CA LEU A 88 -4.73 -1.50 -5.34
C LEU A 88 -5.44 -0.53 -4.37
N ASP A 89 -6.65 -0.83 -3.93
CA ASP A 89 -7.39 0.02 -3.00
C ASP A 89 -6.75 0.08 -1.60
N GLU A 90 -6.10 -1.00 -1.16
CA GLU A 90 -5.28 -1.05 0.06
C GLU A 90 -3.98 -0.24 -0.07
N ALA A 91 -3.51 0.02 -1.30
CA ALA A 91 -2.31 0.81 -1.58
C ALA A 91 -2.54 2.34 -1.44
N THR A 92 -3.14 2.75 -0.32
CA THR A 92 -3.66 4.11 -0.05
C THR A 92 -2.62 5.23 -0.19
N LEU A 93 -1.34 4.97 0.09
CA LEU A 93 -0.29 6.01 -0.01
C LEU A 93 -0.04 6.45 -1.45
N PHE A 94 -0.28 5.61 -2.45
CA PHE A 94 -0.17 6.02 -3.85
C PHE A 94 -1.18 7.11 -4.21
N ARG A 95 -2.35 7.16 -3.56
CA ARG A 95 -3.32 8.26 -3.75
C ARG A 95 -2.75 9.61 -3.34
N GLN A 96 -1.81 9.64 -2.40
CA GLN A 96 -1.20 10.86 -1.88
C GLN A 96 0.08 11.22 -2.64
N VAL A 97 0.91 10.21 -2.96
CA VAL A 97 2.24 10.41 -3.57
C VAL A 97 2.17 10.51 -5.10
N ASN A 98 1.30 9.73 -5.74
CA ASN A 98 1.11 9.71 -7.20
C ASN A 98 -0.38 9.60 -7.58
N PRO A 99 -1.17 10.66 -7.36
CA PRO A 99 -2.63 10.63 -7.56
C PRO A 99 -3.05 10.42 -9.03
N SER A 100 -2.24 10.85 -9.99
CA SER A 100 -2.50 10.62 -11.42
C SER A 100 -2.27 9.15 -11.79
N GLY A 101 -1.13 8.58 -11.40
CA GLY A 101 -0.82 7.17 -11.65
C GLY A 101 -1.81 6.23 -10.95
N PHE A 102 -2.26 6.60 -9.74
CA PHE A 102 -3.24 5.81 -9.00
C PHE A 102 -4.58 5.75 -9.75
N ARG A 103 -5.07 6.91 -10.22
CA ARG A 103 -6.31 6.97 -11.01
C ARG A 103 -6.18 6.20 -12.33
N GLU A 104 -5.02 6.25 -12.97
CA GLU A 104 -4.76 5.49 -14.19
C GLU A 104 -4.82 3.98 -13.93
N ALA A 105 -4.11 3.48 -12.92
CA ALA A 105 -4.15 2.07 -12.53
C ALA A 105 -5.55 1.61 -12.14
N GLN A 106 -6.28 2.41 -11.36
CA GLN A 106 -7.67 2.14 -10.98
C GLN A 106 -8.58 2.06 -12.21
N SER A 107 -8.46 3.01 -13.15
CA SER A 107 -9.24 3.01 -14.38
C SER A 107 -8.93 1.82 -15.28
N ALA A 108 -7.66 1.41 -15.37
CA ALA A 108 -7.23 0.26 -16.16
C ALA A 108 -7.76 -1.06 -15.58
N LEU A 109 -7.69 -1.23 -14.25
CA LEU A 109 -8.26 -2.39 -13.57
C LEU A 109 -9.79 -2.43 -13.68
N ALA A 110 -10.48 -1.29 -13.58
CA ALA A 110 -11.93 -1.22 -13.80
C ALA A 110 -12.31 -1.59 -15.23
N ALA A 111 -11.54 -1.15 -16.22
CA ALA A 111 -11.74 -1.54 -17.61
C ALA A 111 -11.53 -3.06 -17.82
N LEU A 112 -10.52 -3.64 -17.16
CA LEU A 112 -10.27 -5.08 -17.19
C LEU A 112 -11.43 -5.87 -16.58
N VAL A 113 -11.86 -5.54 -15.36
CA VAL A 113 -12.98 -6.22 -14.69
C VAL A 113 -14.22 -6.15 -15.58
N ARG A 114 -14.55 -4.97 -16.11
CA ARG A 114 -15.68 -4.81 -17.03
C ARG A 114 -15.52 -5.64 -18.31
N ALA A 115 -14.32 -5.75 -18.86
CA ALA A 115 -14.06 -6.55 -20.06
C ALA A 115 -14.27 -8.05 -19.80
N VAL A 116 -13.85 -8.55 -18.64
CA VAL A 116 -14.10 -9.93 -18.21
C VAL A 116 -15.59 -10.15 -17.94
N GLU A 117 -16.24 -9.29 -17.14
CA GLU A 117 -17.68 -9.39 -16.82
C GLU A 117 -18.57 -9.41 -18.07
N THR A 118 -18.26 -8.55 -19.05
CA THR A 118 -19.00 -8.46 -20.32
C THR A 118 -18.55 -9.48 -21.36
N ARG A 119 -17.70 -10.43 -20.99
CA ARG A 119 -17.21 -11.52 -21.84
C ARG A 119 -16.66 -11.02 -23.19
N ARG A 120 -15.86 -9.95 -23.16
CA ARG A 120 -15.23 -9.38 -24.37
C ARG A 120 -14.29 -10.38 -25.05
N ALA A 121 -13.92 -10.08 -26.29
CA ALA A 121 -12.93 -10.86 -27.03
C ALA A 121 -11.60 -11.00 -26.24
N ALA A 122 -10.90 -12.11 -26.42
CA ALA A 122 -9.68 -12.42 -25.67
C ALA A 122 -8.60 -11.35 -25.84
N ASP A 123 -8.47 -10.77 -27.04
CA ASP A 123 -7.51 -9.72 -27.31
C ASP A 123 -7.81 -8.42 -26.55
N VAL A 124 -9.09 -8.11 -26.33
CA VAL A 124 -9.52 -6.95 -25.52
C VAL A 124 -9.17 -7.18 -24.05
N VAL A 125 -9.37 -8.39 -23.53
CA VAL A 125 -8.98 -8.72 -22.16
C VAL A 125 -7.47 -8.67 -22.02
N ARG A 126 -6.70 -9.26 -22.95
CA ARG A 126 -5.23 -9.23 -22.94
C ARG A 126 -4.69 -7.80 -22.97
N MET A 127 -5.22 -6.95 -23.85
CA MET A 127 -4.86 -5.52 -23.92
C MET A 127 -5.12 -4.81 -22.58
N ASN A 128 -6.27 -5.05 -21.95
CA ASN A 128 -6.59 -4.43 -20.66
C ASN A 128 -5.71 -4.97 -19.52
N VAL A 129 -5.34 -6.25 -19.54
CA VAL A 129 -4.36 -6.82 -18.58
C VAL A 129 -3.01 -6.11 -18.75
N THR A 130 -2.49 -6.00 -19.97
CA THR A 130 -1.22 -5.30 -20.23
C THR A 130 -1.29 -3.85 -19.77
N ARG A 131 -2.38 -3.13 -20.09
CA ARG A 131 -2.56 -1.74 -19.65
C ARG A 131 -2.57 -1.62 -18.12
N ALA A 132 -3.27 -2.51 -17.43
CA ALA A 132 -3.31 -2.53 -15.97
C ALA A 132 -1.95 -2.84 -15.36
N GLN A 133 -1.21 -3.81 -15.91
CA GLN A 133 0.15 -4.14 -15.48
C GLN A 133 1.11 -2.97 -15.69
N THR A 134 1.09 -2.31 -16.84
CA THR A 134 1.91 -1.12 -17.11
C THR A 134 1.61 0.00 -16.11
N ALA A 135 0.32 0.26 -15.83
CA ALA A 135 -0.08 1.30 -14.89
C ALA A 135 0.34 0.97 -13.45
N LEU A 136 0.22 -0.29 -13.02
CA LEU A 136 0.70 -0.75 -11.71
C LEU A 136 2.23 -0.68 -11.60
N GLN A 137 2.95 -0.99 -12.67
CA GLN A 137 4.41 -0.89 -12.68
C GLN A 137 4.87 0.57 -12.61
N ALA A 138 4.16 1.50 -13.27
CA ALA A 138 4.44 2.93 -13.20
C ALA A 138 4.18 3.55 -11.80
N LEU A 139 3.40 2.88 -10.95
CA LEU A 139 3.20 3.27 -9.55
C LEU A 139 4.37 2.87 -8.65
N GLN A 140 5.11 1.81 -9.00
CA GLN A 140 6.21 1.34 -8.20
C GLN A 140 7.43 2.28 -8.38
N PRO A 141 8.09 2.70 -7.28
CA PRO A 141 9.27 3.54 -7.39
C PRO A 141 10.37 2.80 -8.18
N THR A 142 10.88 3.44 -9.23
CA THR A 142 12.02 2.96 -10.03
C THR A 142 13.24 2.83 -9.13
N GLY A 143 13.49 1.63 -8.60
CA GLY A 143 14.62 1.36 -7.71
C GLY A 143 14.36 0.46 -6.51
N ALA A 144 13.17 -0.14 -6.35
CA ALA A 144 13.00 -1.23 -5.40
C ALA A 144 13.55 -2.54 -6.00
N PRO A 145 14.56 -3.19 -5.39
CA PRO A 145 14.94 -4.55 -5.76
C PRO A 145 13.79 -5.55 -5.53
#